data_AF-A0AAD6DWB9-F1
#
_entry.id   AF-A0AAD6DWB9-F1
#
_cell.length_a   1.000
_cell.length_b   1.000
_cell.length_c   1.000
_cell.angle_alpha   90.00
_cell.angle_beta   90.00
_cell.angle_gamma   90.00
#
_symmetry.space_group_name_H-M   'P 1'
#
loop_
_entity.id
_entity.type
_entity.pdbx_description
1 polymer ?
#
loop_
_entity_poly.entity_id
_entity_poly.type
_entity_poly.pdbx_seq_one_letter_code
_entity_poly.pdbx_strand_id
1 'polypeptide(L)'
;MSLVEDFYFPFPRASFRAAETTLIVQQVWFLGSKHLKRAIKRQHKLNDRTTFLISSCQALRKYRYLPWGKRRALAKNRLLRNYAHRMAGELAVRDLAMLSLLAWHFSSKMVPLPQRLLQFFANPDEQFDTVCQSIYLSYTKMCEPDTLANFKERLRGLLGLSEQHVIIDDGVLYT
;
A
#
# COMPACT_ATOMS: atom_id res chain seq x y z
N MET A 1 -3.28 37.79 5.78
CA MET A 1 -2.49 36.63 6.25
C MET A 1 -2.87 35.43 5.39
N SER A 2 -2.04 35.08 4.42
CA SER A 2 -2.21 33.90 3.58
C SER A 2 -1.04 32.97 3.86
N LEU A 3 -1.30 31.88 4.59
CA LEU A 3 -0.34 30.81 4.82
C LEU A 3 -0.35 29.91 3.59
N VAL A 4 0.27 30.38 2.50
CA VAL A 4 0.78 29.46 1.49
C VAL A 4 2.17 29.07 1.97
N GLU A 5 2.21 28.15 2.93
CA GLU A 5 3.43 27.39 3.15
C GLU A 5 3.67 26.57 1.90
N ASP A 6 4.54 27.09 1.06
CA ASP A 6 5.18 26.38 -0.03
C ASP A 6 5.87 25.13 0.53
N PHE A 7 5.12 24.03 0.59
CA PHE A 7 5.68 22.70 0.75
C PHE A 7 6.46 22.33 -0.52
N TYR A 8 7.63 22.94 -0.69
CA TYR A 8 8.69 22.45 -1.59
C TYR A 8 9.23 21.13 -1.02
N PHE A 9 8.45 20.06 -1.19
CA PHE A 9 9.00 18.72 -1.14
C PHE A 9 9.92 18.58 -2.36
N PRO A 10 11.18 18.14 -2.21
CA PRO A 10 12.04 17.88 -3.36
C PRO A 10 11.33 16.85 -4.22
N PHE A 11 11.00 17.19 -5.47
CA PHE A 11 10.21 16.37 -6.39
C PHE A 11 10.66 14.92 -6.32
N PRO A 12 9.90 14.04 -5.67
CA PRO A 12 10.44 12.74 -5.38
C PRO A 12 10.28 11.90 -6.64
N ARG A 13 11.35 11.78 -7.44
CA ARG A 13 11.40 10.89 -8.62
C ARG A 13 10.83 9.53 -8.24
N ALA A 14 9.89 8.97 -9.01
CA ALA A 14 9.28 7.67 -8.76
C ALA A 14 10.27 6.71 -8.08
N SER A 15 9.95 6.31 -6.85
CA SER A 15 10.88 5.55 -6.02
C SER A 15 10.36 4.14 -5.91
N PHE A 16 11.11 3.22 -6.49
CA PHE A 16 10.84 1.80 -6.41
C PHE A 16 10.53 1.35 -4.98
N ARG A 17 11.31 1.83 -4.00
CA ARG A 17 11.12 1.54 -2.57
C ARG A 17 9.83 2.14 -1.99
N ALA A 18 9.41 3.31 -2.44
CA ALA A 18 8.17 3.93 -2.00
C ALA A 18 6.96 3.16 -2.55
N ALA A 19 6.99 2.79 -3.83
CA ALA A 19 5.98 1.92 -4.43
C ALA A 19 5.91 0.55 -3.73
N GLU A 20 7.05 -0.10 -3.46
CA GLU A 20 7.11 -1.33 -2.66
C GLU A 20 6.44 -1.15 -1.29
N THR A 21 6.61 0.01 -0.65
CA THR A 21 6.00 0.27 0.67
C THR A 21 4.48 0.33 0.57
N THR A 22 3.93 0.96 -0.46
CA THR A 22 2.48 0.95 -0.72
C THR A 22 1.97 -0.47 -0.91
N LEU A 23 2.63 -1.28 -1.75
CA LEU A 23 2.28 -2.68 -2.00
C LEU A 23 2.36 -3.54 -0.73
N ILE A 24 3.39 -3.36 0.09
CA ILE A 24 3.51 -4.04 1.38
C ILE A 24 2.35 -3.65 2.30
N VAL A 25 2.02 -2.36 2.40
CA VAL A 25 0.94 -1.90 3.27
C VAL A 25 -0.42 -2.44 2.80
N GLN A 26 -0.68 -2.41 1.50
CA GLN A 26 -1.86 -3.03 0.89
C GLN A 26 -1.97 -4.50 1.29
N GLN A 27 -0.88 -5.27 1.13
CA GLN A 27 -0.86 -6.69 1.49
C GLN A 27 -1.05 -6.91 2.99
N VAL A 28 -0.44 -6.07 3.84
CA VAL A 28 -0.61 -6.16 5.31
C VAL A 28 -2.05 -5.90 5.71
N TRP A 29 -2.70 -4.90 5.12
CA TRP A 29 -4.11 -4.62 5.36
C TRP A 29 -4.99 -5.80 4.95
N PHE A 30 -4.74 -6.36 3.75
CA PHE A 30 -5.48 -7.48 3.20
C PHE A 30 -5.36 -8.73 4.08
N LEU A 31 -4.12 -9.14 4.40
CA LEU A 31 -3.84 -10.32 5.24
C LEU A 31 -4.36 -10.16 6.67
N GLY A 32 -4.46 -8.91 7.15
CA GLY A 32 -5.07 -8.58 8.44
C GLY A 32 -6.60 -8.61 8.44
N SER A 33 -7.26 -8.77 7.29
CA SER A 33 -8.71 -8.71 7.17
C SER A 33 -9.41 -9.93 7.80
N LYS A 34 -10.66 -9.73 8.24
CA LYS A 34 -11.49 -10.81 8.80
C LYS A 34 -11.94 -11.80 7.73
N HIS A 35 -11.98 -11.40 6.46
CA HIS A 35 -12.38 -12.24 5.32
C HIS A 35 -11.40 -13.39 5.13
N LEU A 36 -10.10 -13.09 5.11
CA LEU A 36 -9.05 -14.10 4.99
C LEU A 36 -9.07 -15.08 6.18
N LYS A 37 -9.31 -14.58 7.40
CA LYS A 37 -9.43 -15.44 8.60
C LYS A 37 -10.55 -16.50 8.45
N ARG A 38 -11.64 -16.18 7.76
CA ARG A 38 -12.74 -17.11 7.52
C ARG A 38 -12.43 -18.09 6.39
N ALA A 39 -11.77 -17.63 5.33
CA ALA A 39 -11.37 -18.47 4.19
C ALA A 39 -10.38 -19.58 4.61
N ILE A 40 -9.34 -19.23 5.39
CA ILE A 40 -8.33 -20.19 5.87
C ILE A 40 -8.97 -21.30 6.71
N LYS A 41 -9.91 -20.95 7.59
CA LYS A 41 -10.63 -21.92 8.43
C LYS A 41 -11.43 -22.95 7.62
N ARG A 42 -11.80 -22.63 6.38
CA ARG A 42 -12.70 -23.45 5.56
C ARG A 42 -11.97 -24.38 4.61
N GLN A 43 -10.73 -24.10 4.21
CA GLN A 43 -10.20 -24.72 3.00
C GLN A 43 -8.78 -25.32 3.08
N HIS A 44 -7.79 -24.82 3.84
CA HIS A 44 -6.41 -25.34 3.72
C HIS A 44 -5.53 -25.25 4.99
N LYS A 45 -4.58 -26.18 5.12
CA LYS A 45 -3.44 -26.09 6.04
C LYS A 45 -2.33 -25.26 5.39
N LEU A 46 -2.30 -23.96 5.69
CA LEU A 46 -1.22 -23.07 5.27
C LEU A 46 0.12 -23.51 5.87
N ASN A 47 1.22 -23.22 5.17
CA ASN A 47 2.55 -23.37 5.77
C ASN A 47 2.77 -22.43 6.97
N ASP A 48 3.70 -22.78 7.85
CA ASP A 48 3.94 -22.05 9.11
C ASP A 48 4.35 -20.59 8.90
N ARG A 49 5.12 -20.30 7.84
CA ARG A 49 5.59 -18.93 7.55
C ARG A 49 4.42 -18.03 7.15
N THR A 50 3.53 -18.52 6.30
CA THR A 50 2.33 -17.80 5.85
C THR A 50 1.36 -17.63 7.03
N THR A 51 1.17 -18.67 7.84
CA THR A 51 0.34 -18.62 9.06
C THR A 51 0.85 -17.57 10.04
N PHE A 52 2.16 -17.52 10.27
CA PHE A 52 2.78 -16.52 11.15
C PHE A 52 2.64 -15.10 10.60
N LEU A 53 2.82 -14.91 9.28
CA LEU A 53 2.66 -13.61 8.63
C LEU A 53 1.23 -13.09 8.79
N ILE A 54 0.23 -13.91 8.48
CA ILE A 54 -1.19 -13.57 8.61
C ILE A 54 -1.51 -13.22 10.06
N SER A 55 -1.06 -14.04 11.01
CA SER A 55 -1.26 -13.79 12.44
C SER A 55 -0.65 -12.45 12.87
N SER A 56 0.52 -12.11 12.34
CA SER A 56 1.20 -10.83 12.59
C SER A 56 0.41 -9.63 12.04
N CYS A 57 -0.11 -9.74 10.82
CA CYS A 57 -0.95 -8.71 10.21
C CYS A 57 -2.28 -8.51 10.97
N GLN A 58 -2.94 -9.61 11.34
CA GLN A 58 -4.18 -9.58 12.14
C GLN A 58 -3.93 -8.96 13.52
N ALA A 59 -2.83 -9.32 14.18
CA ALA A 59 -2.45 -8.72 15.44
C ALA A 59 -2.20 -7.20 15.26
N LEU A 60 -1.48 -6.79 14.21
CA LEU A 60 -1.25 -5.37 13.96
C LEU A 60 -2.56 -4.59 13.77
N ARG A 61 -3.52 -5.15 13.01
CA ARG A 61 -4.85 -4.56 12.83
C ARG A 61 -5.64 -4.48 14.14
N LYS A 62 -5.60 -5.53 14.98
CA LYS A 62 -6.24 -5.54 16.32
C LYS A 62 -5.76 -4.37 17.18
N TYR A 63 -4.48 -4.03 17.09
CA TYR A 63 -3.88 -2.90 17.81
C TYR A 63 -3.90 -1.58 17.01
N ARG A 64 -4.83 -1.43 16.06
CA ARG A 64 -5.03 -0.20 15.27
C ARG A 64 -3.75 0.33 14.61
N TYR A 65 -2.85 -0.57 14.22
CA TYR A 65 -1.57 -0.26 13.59
C TYR A 65 -0.59 0.57 14.45
N LEU A 66 -0.85 0.73 15.75
CA LEU A 66 0.02 1.49 16.66
C LEU A 66 1.41 0.85 16.88
N PRO A 67 1.54 -0.47 17.11
CA PRO A 67 2.80 -1.06 17.56
C PRO A 67 3.94 -0.89 16.55
N TRP A 68 4.90 -0.03 16.90
CA TRP A 68 6.05 0.30 16.05
C TRP A 68 6.90 -0.92 15.70
N GLY A 69 7.19 -1.79 16.69
CA GLY A 69 7.99 -3.00 16.49
C GLY A 69 7.36 -3.96 15.47
N LYS A 70 6.03 -4.13 15.52
CA LYS A 70 5.30 -4.97 14.55
C LYS A 70 5.32 -4.38 13.14
N ARG A 71 5.11 -3.06 13.00
CA ARG A 71 5.22 -2.38 11.71
C ARG A 71 6.64 -2.47 11.12
N ARG A 72 7.68 -2.35 11.95
CA ARG A 72 9.07 -2.53 11.51
C ARG A 72 9.37 -3.97 11.11
N ALA A 73 8.84 -4.95 11.84
CA ALA A 73 9.02 -6.36 11.51
C ALA A 73 8.35 -6.72 10.18
N LEU A 74 7.11 -6.26 9.94
CA LEU A 74 6.41 -6.48 8.67
C LEU A 74 7.09 -5.77 7.50
N ALA A 75 7.59 -4.54 7.68
CA ALA A 75 8.39 -3.84 6.66
C ALA A 75 9.64 -4.62 6.22
N LYS A 76 10.18 -5.47 7.11
CA LYS A 76 11.37 -6.30 6.87
C LYS A 76 11.03 -7.75 6.51
N ASN A 77 9.76 -8.14 6.49
CA ASN A 77 9.36 -9.50 6.22
C ASN A 77 9.72 -9.89 4.78
N ARG A 78 10.46 -11.00 4.61
CA ARG A 78 10.97 -11.43 3.30
C ARG A 78 9.85 -11.73 2.28
N LEU A 79 8.75 -12.35 2.72
CA LEU A 79 7.63 -12.68 1.82
C LEU A 79 6.99 -11.41 1.28
N LEU A 80 6.67 -10.45 2.17
CA LEU A 80 6.09 -9.17 1.78
C LEU A 80 7.02 -8.37 0.86
N ARG A 81 8.32 -8.34 1.16
CA ARG A 81 9.31 -7.63 0.35
C ARG A 81 9.48 -8.28 -1.03
N ASN A 82 9.58 -9.60 -1.11
CA ASN A 82 9.73 -10.30 -2.39
C ASN A 82 8.51 -10.11 -3.27
N TYR A 83 7.30 -10.19 -2.69
CA TYR A 83 6.06 -9.86 -3.38
C TYR A 83 6.08 -8.44 -3.94
N ALA A 84 6.32 -7.46 -3.08
CA ALA A 84 6.30 -6.06 -3.47
C ALA A 84 7.37 -5.74 -4.53
N HIS A 85 8.55 -6.34 -4.41
CA HIS A 85 9.63 -6.19 -5.37
C HIS A 85 9.26 -6.73 -6.75
N ARG A 86 8.69 -7.94 -6.82
CA ARG A 86 8.23 -8.55 -8.08
C ARG A 86 7.14 -7.72 -8.72
N MET A 87 6.09 -7.41 -7.97
CA MET A 87 4.97 -6.59 -8.45
C MET A 87 5.44 -5.23 -8.94
N ALA A 88 6.28 -4.52 -8.16
CA ALA A 88 6.84 -3.23 -8.59
C ALA A 88 7.72 -3.35 -9.84
N GLY A 89 8.44 -4.47 -10.03
CA GLY A 89 9.26 -4.72 -11.21
C GLY A 89 8.44 -4.87 -12.51
N GLU A 90 7.17 -5.24 -12.41
CA GLU A 90 6.27 -5.45 -13.54
C GLU A 90 5.40 -4.22 -13.87
N LEU A 91 5.35 -3.23 -12.98
CA LEU A 91 4.54 -2.03 -13.15
C LEU A 91 5.17 -1.05 -14.15
N ALA A 92 4.32 -0.42 -14.96
CA ALA A 92 4.75 0.70 -15.78
C ALA A 92 5.22 1.87 -14.90
N VAL A 93 6.13 2.69 -15.45
CA VAL A 93 6.71 3.86 -14.74
C VAL A 93 5.63 4.77 -14.15
N ARG A 94 4.52 4.95 -14.88
CA ARG A 94 3.37 5.74 -14.44
C ARG A 94 2.73 5.17 -13.16
N ASP A 95 2.51 3.87 -13.11
CA ASP A 95 1.91 3.18 -11.96
C ASP A 95 2.84 3.20 -10.75
N LEU A 96 4.14 2.99 -11.00
CA LEU A 96 5.18 3.15 -9.97
C LEU A 96 5.19 4.55 -9.38
N ALA A 97 5.05 5.58 -10.20
CA ALA A 97 4.97 6.97 -9.73
C ALA A 97 3.75 7.19 -8.83
N MET A 98 2.58 6.66 -9.23
CA MET A 98 1.34 6.78 -8.44
C MET A 98 1.48 6.12 -7.06
N LEU A 99 1.98 4.88 -7.01
CA LEU A 99 2.19 4.17 -5.75
C LEU A 99 3.27 4.83 -4.87
N SER A 100 4.32 5.39 -5.49
CA SER A 100 5.37 6.13 -4.77
C SER A 100 4.84 7.41 -4.13
N LEU A 101 4.07 8.20 -4.89
CA LEU A 101 3.46 9.44 -4.41
C LEU A 101 2.49 9.17 -3.27
N LEU A 102 1.72 8.07 -3.35
CA LEU A 102 0.85 7.67 -2.26
C LEU A 102 1.64 7.37 -0.97
N ALA A 103 2.76 6.64 -1.06
CA ALA A 103 3.58 6.38 0.11
C ALA A 103 4.14 7.67 0.73
N TRP A 104 4.66 8.58 -0.10
CA TRP A 104 5.22 9.85 0.36
C TRP A 104 4.19 10.78 0.96
N HIS A 105 2.97 10.78 0.44
CA HIS A 105 1.88 11.56 1.01
C HIS A 105 1.69 11.26 2.51
N PHE A 106 1.85 9.99 2.92
CA PHE A 106 1.71 9.60 4.31
C PHE A 106 3.01 9.60 5.12
N SER A 107 4.16 9.35 4.48
CA SER A 107 5.45 9.47 5.14
C SER A 107 6.63 9.51 4.18
N SER A 108 7.59 10.38 4.47
CA SER A 108 8.94 10.31 3.87
C SER A 108 9.76 9.12 4.38
N LYS A 109 9.36 8.51 5.50
CA LYS A 109 10.03 7.35 6.11
C LYS A 109 9.22 6.08 5.85
N MET A 110 9.81 5.16 5.08
CA MET A 110 9.18 3.89 4.72
C MET A 110 9.26 2.81 5.81
N VAL A 111 10.13 3.01 6.81
CA VAL A 111 10.34 2.06 7.92
C VAL A 111 10.27 2.79 9.27
N PRO A 112 9.44 2.33 10.22
CA PRO A 112 8.43 1.26 10.08
C PRO A 112 7.37 1.59 9.02
N LEU A 113 6.54 0.62 8.62
CA LEU A 113 5.43 0.88 7.70
C LEU A 113 4.63 2.13 8.13
N PRO A 114 4.29 3.06 7.21
CA PRO A 114 3.58 4.28 7.59
C PRO A 114 2.20 3.95 8.20
N GLN A 115 1.96 4.42 9.42
CA GLN A 115 0.71 4.14 10.13
C GLN A 115 -0.50 4.75 9.41
N ARG A 116 -0.36 6.00 8.93
CA ARG A 116 -1.45 6.68 8.22
C ARG A 116 -1.79 6.02 6.90
N LEU A 117 -0.80 5.45 6.19
CA LEU A 117 -1.07 4.65 4.99
C LEU A 117 -1.82 3.36 5.33
N LEU A 118 -1.45 2.67 6.42
CA LEU A 118 -2.20 1.50 6.91
C LEU A 118 -3.65 1.85 7.28
N GLN A 119 -3.87 3.04 7.86
CA GLN A 119 -5.20 3.55 8.21
C GLN A 119 -5.99 3.95 6.96
N PHE A 120 -5.35 4.54 5.96
CA PHE A 120 -5.94 4.84 4.66
C PHE A 120 -6.52 3.57 4.02
N PHE A 121 -5.74 2.47 3.94
CA PHE A 121 -6.30 1.22 3.43
C PHE A 121 -7.41 0.65 4.32
N ALA A 122 -7.42 0.95 5.62
CA ALA A 122 -8.49 0.51 6.51
C ALA A 122 -9.85 1.16 6.18
N ASN A 123 -9.83 2.39 5.65
CA ASN A 123 -11.02 3.12 5.24
C ASN A 123 -10.71 4.08 4.08
N PRO A 124 -10.53 3.56 2.85
CA PRO A 124 -10.07 4.36 1.72
C PRO A 124 -11.11 5.38 1.30
N ASP A 125 -12.40 5.06 1.36
CA ASP A 125 -13.49 5.90 0.84
C ASP A 125 -13.58 7.28 1.54
N GLU A 126 -13.22 7.36 2.83
CA GLU A 126 -13.23 8.62 3.57
C GLU A 126 -12.15 9.62 3.11
N GLN A 127 -11.06 9.14 2.51
CA GLN A 127 -9.87 9.95 2.25
C GLN A 127 -9.40 9.90 0.80
N PHE A 128 -9.93 8.98 -0.02
CA PHE A 128 -9.44 8.68 -1.36
C PHE A 128 -9.41 9.92 -2.26
N ASP A 129 -10.51 10.67 -2.32
CA ASP A 129 -10.61 11.84 -3.20
C ASP A 129 -9.62 12.94 -2.80
N THR A 130 -9.54 13.25 -1.51
CA THR A 130 -8.62 14.25 -0.97
C THR A 130 -7.16 13.86 -1.19
N VAL A 131 -6.82 12.59 -0.95
CA VAL A 131 -5.47 12.06 -1.20
C VAL A 131 -5.14 12.14 -2.69
N CYS A 132 -6.05 11.73 -3.56
CA CYS A 132 -5.87 11.79 -5.01
C CYS A 132 -5.60 13.21 -5.50
N GLN A 133 -6.40 14.19 -5.06
CA GLN A 133 -6.20 15.60 -5.40
C GLN A 133 -4.82 16.09 -4.97
N SER A 134 -4.39 15.73 -3.75
CA SER A 134 -3.09 16.12 -3.20
C SER A 134 -1.92 15.57 -4.03
N ILE A 135 -1.97 14.31 -4.44
CA ILE A 135 -0.86 13.67 -5.14
C ILE A 135 -0.89 13.89 -6.66
N TYR A 136 -2.06 14.16 -7.24
CA TYR A 136 -2.24 14.35 -8.68
C TYR A 136 -1.39 15.51 -9.25
N LEU A 137 -1.33 16.64 -8.55
CA LEU A 137 -0.50 17.78 -8.98
C LEU A 137 0.99 17.45 -9.04
N SER A 138 1.46 16.55 -8.17
CA SER A 138 2.84 16.05 -8.22
C SER A 138 3.02 15.06 -9.36
N TYR A 139 2.01 14.21 -9.60
CA TYR A 139 2.01 13.24 -10.69
C TYR A 139 2.11 13.89 -12.06
N THR A 140 1.29 14.90 -12.37
CA THR A 140 1.29 15.59 -13.67
C THR A 140 2.56 16.39 -13.95
N LYS A 141 3.39 16.64 -12.94
CA LYS A 141 4.74 17.21 -13.10
C LYS A 141 5.79 16.15 -13.41
N MET A 142 5.55 14.90 -13.06
CA MET A 142 6.48 13.77 -13.25
C MET A 142 6.18 12.94 -14.49
N CYS A 143 4.90 12.80 -14.81
CA CYS A 143 4.39 12.01 -15.91
C CYS A 143 3.63 12.94 -16.87
N GLU A 144 3.32 12.44 -18.06
CA GLU A 144 2.47 13.16 -18.99
C GLU A 144 1.15 13.59 -18.33
N PRO A 145 0.60 14.75 -18.73
CA PRO A 145 -0.70 15.20 -18.24
C PRO A 145 -1.76 14.12 -18.47
N ASP A 146 -2.47 13.77 -17.41
CA ASP A 146 -3.67 12.94 -17.45
C ASP A 146 -4.81 13.75 -16.83
N THR A 147 -6.06 13.33 -16.96
CA THR A 147 -7.17 13.96 -16.22
C THR A 147 -7.20 13.46 -14.78
N LEU A 148 -7.71 14.27 -13.85
CA LEU A 148 -7.90 13.82 -12.46
C LEU A 148 -8.83 12.61 -12.36
N ALA A 149 -9.83 12.50 -13.26
CA ALA A 149 -10.74 11.37 -13.30
C ALA A 149 -10.01 10.07 -13.66
N ASN A 150 -9.24 10.06 -14.74
CA ASN A 150 -8.43 8.91 -15.16
C ASN A 150 -7.40 8.53 -14.10
N PHE A 151 -6.74 9.53 -13.51
CA PHE A 151 -5.79 9.31 -12.41
C PHE A 151 -6.46 8.57 -11.24
N LYS A 152 -7.65 9.01 -10.83
CA LYS A 152 -8.41 8.39 -9.73
C LYS A 152 -8.79 6.95 -10.07
N GLU A 153 -9.34 6.70 -11.25
CA GLU A 153 -9.76 5.35 -11.66
C GLU A 153 -8.55 4.41 -11.72
N ARG A 154 -7.46 4.86 -12.33
CA ARG A 154 -6.22 4.09 -12.42
C ARG A 154 -5.63 3.80 -11.03
N LEU A 155 -5.58 4.79 -10.14
CA LEU A 155 -5.09 4.57 -8.77
C LEU A 155 -5.99 3.59 -8.03
N ARG A 156 -7.31 3.70 -8.17
CA ARG A 156 -8.27 2.80 -7.55
C ARG A 156 -8.05 1.35 -7.99
N GLY A 157 -7.82 1.14 -9.29
CA GLY A 157 -7.46 -0.16 -9.86
C GLY A 157 -6.15 -0.70 -9.30
N LEU A 158 -5.07 0.10 -9.29
CA LEU A 158 -3.76 -0.30 -8.74
C LEU A 158 -3.83 -0.73 -7.27
N LEU A 159 -4.65 -0.04 -6.48
CA LEU A 159 -4.81 -0.34 -5.06
C LEU A 159 -5.71 -1.55 -4.80
N GLY A 160 -6.22 -2.20 -5.84
CA GLY A 160 -7.14 -3.34 -5.71
C GLY A 160 -8.39 -2.97 -4.91
N LEU A 161 -8.81 -1.70 -4.99
CA LEU A 161 -10.06 -1.23 -4.38
C LEU A 161 -11.28 -1.68 -5.18
N SER A 162 -11.06 -2.22 -6.38
CA SER A 162 -12.07 -2.87 -7.23
C SER A 162 -11.90 -4.40 -7.32
N GLU A 163 -10.67 -4.96 -7.23
CA GLU A 163 -10.38 -6.41 -7.33
C GLU A 163 -9.18 -6.79 -6.42
N GLN A 164 -9.29 -7.86 -5.62
CA GLN A 164 -8.32 -8.17 -4.56
C GLN A 164 -7.27 -9.20 -5.03
N HIS A 165 -5.99 -8.83 -4.99
CA HIS A 165 -4.88 -9.77 -5.21
C HIS A 165 -4.35 -10.30 -3.86
N VAL A 166 -4.15 -11.61 -3.74
CA VAL A 166 -3.82 -12.28 -2.47
C VAL A 166 -2.65 -13.23 -2.62
N ILE A 167 -1.63 -13.11 -1.77
CA ILE A 167 -0.58 -14.14 -1.68
C ILE A 167 -1.14 -15.36 -0.93
N ILE A 168 -1.24 -16.52 -1.60
CA ILE A 168 -1.41 -17.83 -0.95
C ILE A 168 -0.35 -18.80 -1.49
N ASP A 169 0.43 -19.33 -0.55
CA ASP A 169 1.52 -20.31 -0.69
C ASP A 169 2.73 -19.95 -1.55
N ASP A 170 2.56 -19.73 -2.86
CA ASP A 170 3.63 -19.32 -3.80
C ASP A 170 3.02 -18.76 -5.12
N GLY A 171 1.76 -18.30 -5.07
CA GLY A 171 1.05 -17.68 -6.17
C GLY A 171 0.18 -16.52 -5.68
N VAL A 172 0.09 -15.47 -6.50
CA VAL A 172 -0.87 -14.38 -6.32
C VAL A 172 -2.21 -14.89 -6.85
N LEU A 173 -3.19 -15.08 -5.97
CA LEU A 173 -4.58 -15.32 -6.36
C LEU A 173 -5.27 -13.99 -6.69
N TYR A 174 -5.93 -13.96 -7.84
CA TYR A 174 -6.96 -12.98 -8.18
C TYR A 174 -8.26 -13.42 -7.48
N THR A 175 -8.99 -12.51 -6.83
CA THR A 175 -10.38 -12.74 -6.39
C THR A 175 -11.33 -11.87 -7.16
#